data_AF-A0AAJ2T9H3-F1
#
_entry.id   AF-A0AAJ2T9H3-F1
#
_cell.length_a   1.000
_cell.length_b   1.000
_cell.length_c   1.000
_cell.angle_alpha   90.00
_cell.angle_beta   90.00
_cell.angle_gamma   90.00
#
_symmetry.space_group_name_H-M   'P 1'
#
loop_
_entity.id
_entity.type
_entity.pdbx_description
1 polymer ?
#
loop_
_entity_poly.entity_id
_entity_poly.type
_entity_poly.pdbx_seq_one_letter_code
_entity_poly.pdbx_strand_id
1 'polypeptide(L)'
;MAIPNVQDFMTEIELLKRDVKEDGEDHVDICAKTLHEMLGDPKGKDARMKSCCQAMYNCMKTGDKVLELPRPVAGKTESSGFGSRLVVRYYV
;
A
#
# COMPACT_ATOMS: atom_id res chain seq x y z
N MET A 1 -9.60 -5.87 19.03
CA MET A 1 -8.65 -5.34 18.03
C MET A 1 -9.44 -5.05 16.77
N ALA A 2 -9.43 -3.80 16.29
CA ALA A 2 -10.15 -3.42 15.09
C ALA A 2 -9.44 -4.01 13.87
N ILE A 3 -10.19 -4.64 12.97
CA ILE A 3 -9.66 -5.13 11.70
C ILE A 3 -9.59 -3.91 10.78
N PRO A 4 -8.39 -3.47 10.33
CA PRO A 4 -8.28 -2.33 9.44
C PRO A 4 -8.98 -2.66 8.11
N ASN A 5 -9.82 -1.73 7.68
CA ASN A 5 -10.56 -1.82 6.42
C ASN A 5 -9.87 -0.97 5.33
N VAL A 6 -10.40 -1.03 4.10
CA VAL A 6 -9.82 -0.31 2.95
C VAL A 6 -9.73 1.20 3.22
N GLN A 7 -10.72 1.78 3.90
CA GLN A 7 -10.77 3.20 4.23
C GLN A 7 -9.64 3.59 5.18
N ASP A 8 -9.36 2.79 6.22
CA ASP A 8 -8.27 3.04 7.16
C ASP A 8 -6.92 3.13 6.42
N PHE A 9 -6.68 2.18 5.49
CA PHE A 9 -5.50 2.20 4.63
C PHE A 9 -5.44 3.43 3.72
N MET A 10 -6.56 3.84 3.14
CA MET A 10 -6.62 5.03 2.27
C MET A 10 -6.31 6.30 3.06
N THR A 11 -6.90 6.45 4.25
CA THR A 11 -6.66 7.62 5.11
C THR A 11 -5.19 7.73 5.50
N GLU A 12 -4.55 6.63 5.86
CA GLU A 12 -3.12 6.63 6.21
C GLU A 12 -2.24 7.00 5.01
N ILE A 13 -2.55 6.48 3.81
CA ILE A 13 -1.84 6.86 2.59
C ILE A 13 -1.99 8.36 2.31
N GLU A 14 -3.18 8.93 2.48
CA GLU A 14 -3.41 10.37 2.29
C GLU A 14 -2.68 11.22 3.34
N LEU A 15 -2.59 10.74 4.59
CA LEU A 15 -1.79 11.40 5.62
C LEU A 15 -0.31 11.38 5.27
N LEU A 16 0.25 10.24 4.88
CA LEU A 16 1.64 10.13 4.44
C LEU A 16 1.96 11.07 3.27
N LYS A 17 1.06 11.14 2.28
CA LYS A 17 1.17 12.08 1.15
C LYS A 17 1.16 13.54 1.60
N ARG A 18 0.36 13.89 2.59
CA ARG A 18 0.33 15.25 3.12
C ARG A 18 1.63 15.56 3.86
N ASP A 19 2.09 14.63 4.69
CA ASP A 19 3.30 14.79 5.51
C ASP A 19 4.55 15.04 4.64
N VAL A 20 4.79 14.19 3.63
CA VAL A 20 5.93 14.41 2.71
C VAL A 20 5.82 15.71 1.91
N LYS A 21 4.59 16.16 1.60
CA LYS A 21 4.36 17.42 0.91
C LYS A 21 4.68 18.61 1.79
N GLU A 22 4.38 18.52 3.09
CA GLU A 22 4.76 19.53 4.07
C GLU A 22 6.28 19.54 4.32
N ASP A 23 6.95 18.39 4.20
CA ASP A 23 8.41 18.27 4.26
C ASP A 23 9.12 18.81 3.00
N GLY A 24 8.38 19.03 1.91
CA GLY A 24 8.89 19.57 0.65
C GLY A 24 9.35 18.52 -0.35
N GLU A 25 9.01 17.25 -0.15
CA GLU A 25 9.28 16.17 -1.10
C GLU A 25 8.20 16.14 -2.20
N ASP A 26 8.61 15.90 -3.44
CA ASP A 26 7.67 15.80 -4.58
C ASP A 26 6.93 14.45 -4.64
N HIS A 27 7.35 13.45 -3.87
CA HIS A 27 6.79 12.11 -3.90
C HIS A 27 6.99 11.33 -2.59
N VAL A 28 6.18 10.30 -2.40
CA VAL A 28 6.29 9.33 -1.30
C VAL A 28 6.22 7.91 -1.82
N ASP A 29 7.15 7.08 -1.35
CA ASP A 29 7.20 5.66 -1.64
C ASP A 29 6.55 4.87 -0.51
N ILE A 30 5.37 4.31 -0.76
CA ILE A 30 4.64 3.54 0.24
C ILE A 30 4.76 2.05 -0.11
N CYS A 31 5.25 1.27 0.86
CA CYS A 31 5.32 -0.18 0.78
C CYS A 31 4.12 -0.81 1.47
N ALA A 32 3.44 -1.74 0.78
CA ALA A 32 2.29 -2.48 1.30
C ALA A 32 2.61 -3.19 2.61
N LYS A 33 3.83 -3.73 2.75
CA LYS A 33 4.29 -4.35 4.00
C LYS A 33 4.26 -3.35 5.15
N THR A 34 4.92 -2.22 4.98
CA THR A 34 5.04 -1.19 6.02
C THR A 34 3.67 -0.62 6.39
N LEU A 35 2.85 -0.31 5.39
CA LEU A 35 1.48 0.16 5.61
C LEU A 35 0.63 -0.87 6.35
N HIS A 36 0.80 -2.15 6.02
CA HIS A 36 0.10 -3.25 6.71
C HIS A 36 0.57 -3.46 8.14
N GLU A 37 1.86 -3.28 8.42
CA GLU A 37 2.44 -3.35 9.77
C GLU A 37 2.07 -2.12 10.62
N MET A 38 1.84 -0.95 10.02
CA MET A 38 1.41 0.26 10.74
C MET A 38 -0.05 0.18 11.20
N LEU A 39 -0.96 -0.30 10.34
CA LEU A 39 -2.40 -0.29 10.61
C LEU A 39 -2.95 -1.63 11.14
N GLY A 40 -2.24 -2.74 10.93
CA GLY A 40 -2.76 -4.08 11.17
C GLY A 40 -1.85 -4.95 12.02
N ASP A 41 -2.44 -6.01 12.57
CA ASP A 41 -1.70 -7.06 13.27
C ASP A 41 -1.10 -8.01 12.22
N PRO A 42 0.24 -8.02 12.00
CA PRO A 42 0.88 -8.76 10.90
C PRO A 42 0.71 -10.29 11.01
N LYS A 43 0.20 -10.79 12.14
CA LYS A 43 -0.04 -12.21 12.42
C LYS A 43 -1.52 -12.60 12.53
N GLY A 44 -2.45 -11.66 12.36
CA GLY A 44 -3.89 -11.94 12.45
C GLY A 44 -4.41 -12.70 11.22
N LYS A 45 -5.32 -13.66 11.41
CA LYS A 45 -6.07 -14.32 10.30
C LYS A 45 -6.89 -13.33 9.47
N ASP A 46 -7.11 -12.13 10.00
CA ASP A 46 -7.82 -11.01 9.39
C ASP A 46 -6.88 -9.97 8.74
N ALA A 47 -5.60 -10.33 8.51
CA ALA A 47 -4.64 -9.55 7.73
C ALA A 47 -5.13 -9.42 6.27
N ARG A 48 -5.99 -8.43 6.01
CA ARG A 48 -6.59 -8.16 4.70
C ARG A 48 -5.57 -7.52 3.75
N MET A 49 -4.53 -8.25 3.40
CA MET A 49 -3.50 -7.82 2.43
C MET A 49 -4.11 -7.38 1.09
N LYS A 50 -5.21 -8.04 0.66
CA LYS A 50 -5.98 -7.60 -0.50
C LYS A 50 -6.55 -6.20 -0.32
N SER A 51 -7.13 -5.88 0.85
CA SER A 51 -7.67 -4.55 1.15
C SER A 51 -6.59 -3.47 1.23
N CYS A 52 -5.43 -3.79 1.81
CA CYS A 52 -4.27 -2.89 1.85
C CYS A 52 -3.78 -2.54 0.44
N CYS A 53 -3.49 -3.56 -0.38
CA CYS A 53 -3.06 -3.35 -1.76
C CYS A 53 -4.15 -2.67 -2.60
N GLN A 54 -5.43 -2.99 -2.38
CA GLN A 54 -6.54 -2.33 -3.08
C GLN A 54 -6.67 -0.85 -2.69
N ALA A 55 -6.47 -0.50 -1.42
CA ALA A 55 -6.39 0.90 -0.99
C ALA A 55 -5.23 1.62 -1.68
N MET A 56 -4.07 0.97 -1.78
CA MET A 56 -2.93 1.53 -2.51
C MET A 56 -3.27 1.85 -3.96
N TYR A 57 -3.86 0.90 -4.70
CA TYR A 57 -4.28 1.15 -6.07
C TYR A 57 -5.37 2.22 -6.17
N ASN A 58 -6.34 2.26 -5.25
CA ASN A 58 -7.39 3.29 -5.22
C ASN A 58 -6.83 4.69 -4.95
N CYS A 59 -5.78 4.79 -4.14
CA CYS A 59 -5.09 6.05 -3.88
C CYS A 59 -4.15 6.48 -5.01
N MET A 60 -3.92 5.63 -6.03
CA MET A 60 -3.11 6.03 -7.20
C MET A 60 -3.89 7.01 -8.06
N LYS A 61 -3.22 8.08 -8.44
CA LYS A 61 -3.65 9.10 -9.39
C LYS A 61 -2.83 9.00 -10.67
N THR A 62 -3.30 9.68 -11.71
CA THR A 62 -2.57 9.80 -12.98
C THR A 62 -1.21 10.47 -12.74
N GLY A 63 -0.13 9.70 -12.89
CA GLY A 63 1.25 10.15 -12.63
C GLY A 63 1.99 9.25 -11.65
N ASP A 64 1.27 8.58 -10.75
CA ASP A 64 1.82 7.65 -9.77
C ASP A 64 2.39 6.40 -10.44
N LYS A 65 3.44 5.82 -9.83
CA LYS A 65 4.17 4.69 -10.41
C LYS A 65 4.24 3.54 -9.43
N VAL A 66 3.96 2.34 -9.91
CA VAL A 66 4.30 1.12 -9.17
C VAL A 66 5.79 0.85 -9.35
N LEU A 67 6.55 0.93 -8.25
CA LEU A 67 8.00 0.68 -8.26
C LEU A 67 8.31 -0.81 -8.16
N GLU A 68 7.58 -1.54 -7.32
CA GLU A 68 7.75 -2.98 -7.13
C GLU A 68 6.39 -3.66 -7.10
N LEU A 69 6.22 -4.72 -7.89
CA LEU A 69 5.07 -5.59 -7.82
C LEU A 69 5.37 -6.81 -6.94
N PRO A 70 4.36 -7.36 -6.25
CA PRO A 70 4.54 -8.58 -5.49
C PRO A 70 4.94 -9.73 -6.42
N ARG A 71 5.81 -10.63 -5.96
CA ARG A 71 6.27 -11.76 -6.78
C ARG A 71 5.11 -12.71 -7.11
N PRO A 72 5.11 -13.32 -8.31
CA PRO A 72 4.17 -14.38 -8.61
C PRO A 72 4.35 -15.53 -7.61
N VAL A 73 3.23 -16.17 -7.26
CA VAL A 73 3.25 -17.42 -6.49
C VAL A 73 3.94 -18.52 -7.31
N ALA A 74 4.68 -19.39 -6.62
CA ALA A 74 5.42 -20.48 -7.25
C ALA A 74 4.49 -21.28 -8.20
N GLY A 75 4.89 -21.35 -9.48
CA GLY A 75 4.10 -22.02 -10.52
C GLY A 75 3.16 -21.11 -11.34
N LYS A 76 3.12 -19.79 -11.09
CA LYS A 76 2.47 -18.83 -11.98
C LYS A 76 3.47 -17.92 -12.68
N THR A 77 3.19 -17.59 -13.94
CA THR A 77 3.95 -16.63 -14.74
C THR A 77 3.60 -15.19 -14.39
N GLU A 78 2.39 -14.93 -13.88
CA GLU A 78 1.87 -13.60 -13.59
C GLU A 78 1.60 -13.41 -12.09
N SER A 79 1.93 -12.21 -11.60
CA SER A 79 1.59 -11.79 -10.25
C SER A 79 0.12 -11.38 -10.19
N SER A 80 -0.55 -11.72 -9.09
CA SER A 80 -1.89 -11.23 -8.79
C SER A 80 -1.93 -9.70 -8.60
N GLY A 81 -0.77 -9.04 -8.45
CA GLY A 81 -0.67 -7.61 -8.12
C GLY A 81 -0.91 -7.28 -6.64
N PHE A 82 -1.32 -8.26 -5.83
CA PHE A 82 -1.57 -8.10 -4.39
C PHE A 82 -0.52 -8.85 -3.56
N GLY A 83 0.11 -8.16 -2.61
CA GLY A 83 1.09 -8.75 -1.70
C GLY A 83 1.93 -7.70 -0.98
N SER A 84 2.63 -8.11 0.08
CA SER A 84 3.43 -7.24 0.93
C SER A 84 4.60 -6.54 0.22
N ARG A 85 5.05 -7.08 -0.92
CA ARG A 85 6.10 -6.50 -1.75
C ARG A 85 5.62 -5.39 -2.69
N LEU A 86 4.34 -5.08 -2.72
CA LEU A 86 3.85 -3.98 -3.54
C LEU A 86 4.43 -2.66 -3.02
N VAL A 87 5.14 -1.92 -3.87
CA VAL A 87 5.65 -0.58 -3.58
C VAL A 87 5.12 0.38 -4.63
N VAL A 88 4.45 1.43 -4.19
CA VAL A 88 3.87 2.46 -5.04
C VAL A 88 4.44 3.81 -4.65
N ARG A 89 4.96 4.52 -5.66
CA ARG A 89 5.37 5.92 -5.57
C ARG A 89 4.18 6.81 -5.91
N TYR A 90 3.80 7.63 -4.94
CA TYR A 90 2.77 8.64 -5.10
C TYR A 90 3.41 10.01 -5.21
N TYR A 91 3.04 10.77 -6.24
CA TYR A 91 3.46 12.17 -6.38
C TYR A 91 2.45 13.09 -5.67
N VAL A 92 2.94 14.14 -5.00
CA VAL A 92 2.14 14.96 -4.06
C VAL A 92 2.10 16.46 -4.41
#